data_AF-A0A7R8ZZG7-F1
#
_entry.id   AF-A0A7R8ZZG7-F1
#
_cell.length_a   1.000
_cell.length_b   1.000
_cell.length_c   1.000
_cell.angle_alpha   90.00
_cell.angle_beta   90.00
_cell.angle_gamma   90.00
#
_symmetry.space_group_name_H-M   'P 1'
#
loop_
_entity.id
_entity.type
_entity.pdbx_description
1 polymer ?
#
loop_
_entity_poly.entity_id
_entity_poly.type
_entity_poly.pdbx_seq_one_letter_code
_entity_poly.pdbx_strand_id
1 'polypeptide(L)'
;DGVTNTGSGLASTTLGGFLRRAHLTLLDYPWQIIQVHPTGEPGVFNLWALVRGDLHKIRLTVPRIFYVNQRVPKPEEEGNLWKKTAKSLPRSHPSLFLYEYAIPEPVYKEHSHSLVADLSSPDIAGIYE
;
A
#
# COMPACT_ATOMS: atom_id res chain seq x y z
N ASP A 1 -16.80 -61.48 18.79
CA ASP A 1 -15.82 -61.08 17.77
C ASP A 1 -16.18 -59.73 17.17
N GLY A 2 -15.61 -58.65 17.73
CA GLY A 2 -15.85 -57.28 17.30
C GLY A 2 -14.86 -56.85 16.23
N VAL A 3 -15.35 -56.56 15.03
CA VAL A 3 -14.55 -56.06 13.90
C VAL A 3 -14.38 -54.55 14.08
N THR A 4 -13.15 -54.10 14.37
CA THR A 4 -12.77 -52.69 14.37
C THR A 4 -12.55 -52.22 12.93
N ASN A 5 -13.47 -51.41 12.41
CA ASN A 5 -13.34 -50.75 11.12
C ASN A 5 -12.41 -49.52 11.25
N THR A 6 -11.15 -49.66 10.85
CA THR A 6 -10.20 -48.54 10.72
C THR A 6 -10.43 -47.80 9.41
N GLY A 7 -11.49 -46.98 9.38
CA GLY A 7 -11.72 -46.01 8.32
C GLY A 7 -10.69 -44.89 8.38
N SER A 8 -9.61 -45.03 7.61
CA SER A 8 -8.68 -43.97 7.25
C SER A 8 -9.47 -42.76 6.74
N GLY A 9 -9.58 -41.72 7.58
CA GLY A 9 -10.17 -40.45 7.21
C GLY A 9 -9.37 -39.80 6.09
N LEU A 10 -9.86 -39.88 4.86
CA LEU A 10 -9.47 -38.93 3.83
C LEU A 10 -9.88 -37.55 4.36
N ALA A 11 -8.89 -36.77 4.82
CA ALA A 11 -9.08 -35.36 5.12
C ALA A 11 -9.64 -34.71 3.84
N SER A 12 -10.93 -34.43 3.85
CA SER A 12 -11.60 -33.74 2.76
C SER A 12 -10.86 -32.41 2.58
N THR A 13 -10.13 -32.29 1.48
CA THR A 13 -9.45 -31.03 1.16
C THR A 13 -10.52 -30.05 0.74
N THR A 14 -11.08 -29.35 1.73
CA THR A 14 -12.13 -28.36 1.49
C THR A 14 -11.53 -27.18 0.73
N LEU A 15 -12.32 -26.56 -0.15
CA LEU A 15 -11.94 -25.36 -0.90
C LEU A 15 -11.40 -24.27 0.03
N GLY A 16 -11.98 -24.12 1.23
CA GLY A 16 -11.50 -23.20 2.26
C GLY A 16 -10.07 -23.51 2.74
N GLY A 17 -9.73 -24.79 2.91
CA GLY A 17 -8.36 -25.21 3.26
C GLY A 17 -7.34 -24.97 2.15
N PHE A 18 -7.76 -25.02 0.89
CA PHE A 18 -6.90 -24.66 -0.25
C PHE A 18 -6.66 -23.14 -0.32
N LEU A 19 -7.74 -22.33 -0.25
CA LEU A 19 -7.66 -20.87 -0.29
C LEU A 19 -6.82 -20.30 0.86
N ARG A 20 -7.01 -20.83 2.09
CA ARG A 20 -6.22 -20.41 3.24
C ARG A 20 -4.73 -20.74 3.09
N ARG A 21 -4.39 -21.92 2.57
CA ARG A 21 -2.98 -22.30 2.32
C ARG A 21 -2.34 -21.44 1.22
N ALA A 22 -3.07 -21.15 0.15
CA ALA A 22 -2.61 -20.24 -0.91
C ALA A 22 -2.37 -18.82 -0.37
N HIS A 23 -3.27 -18.33 0.49
CA HIS A 23 -3.14 -17.01 1.11
C HIS A 23 -1.96 -16.92 2.10
N LEU A 24 -1.76 -17.93 2.96
CA LEU A 24 -0.61 -17.98 3.86
C LEU A 24 0.71 -18.07 3.08
N THR A 25 0.75 -18.82 1.99
CA THR A 25 1.96 -18.90 1.14
C THR A 25 2.35 -17.54 0.56
N LEU A 26 1.38 -16.73 0.15
CA LEU A 26 1.66 -15.36 -0.30
C LEU A 26 2.16 -14.44 0.82
N LEU A 27 1.85 -14.70 2.08
CA LEU A 27 2.26 -13.82 3.19
C LEU A 27 3.57 -14.26 3.85
N ASP A 28 3.84 -15.56 3.88
CA ASP A 28 4.92 -16.14 4.69
C ASP A 28 6.23 -16.34 3.91
N TYR A 29 6.21 -16.22 2.57
CA TYR A 29 7.36 -16.50 1.71
C TYR A 29 7.81 -15.26 0.92
N PRO A 30 9.12 -15.16 0.61
CA PRO A 30 9.65 -14.05 -0.17
C PRO A 30 9.08 -14.04 -1.58
N TRP A 31 8.81 -12.85 -2.11
CA TRP A 31 8.30 -12.65 -3.46
C TRP A 31 9.46 -12.39 -4.41
N GLN A 32 9.54 -13.15 -5.50
CA GLN A 32 10.38 -12.83 -6.64
C GLN A 32 9.53 -12.08 -7.66
N ILE A 33 9.70 -10.76 -7.75
CA ILE A 33 8.95 -9.93 -8.68
C ILE A 33 9.46 -10.17 -10.10
N ILE A 34 8.57 -10.63 -10.97
CA ILE A 34 8.87 -10.91 -12.38
C ILE A 34 8.49 -9.71 -13.24
N GLN A 35 7.31 -9.14 -13.01
CA GLN A 35 6.83 -8.01 -13.79
C GLN A 35 5.85 -7.15 -12.97
N VAL A 36 5.96 -5.84 -13.14
CA VAL A 36 4.93 -4.89 -12.75
C VAL A 36 4.41 -4.24 -14.03
N HIS A 37 3.12 -4.40 -14.32
CA HIS A 37 2.51 -3.84 -15.53
C HIS A 37 1.36 -2.88 -15.17
N PRO A 38 1.34 -1.65 -15.69
CA PRO A 38 0.24 -0.72 -15.44
C PRO A 38 -1.08 -1.28 -15.97
N THR A 39 -2.18 -0.89 -15.32
CA THR A 39 -3.53 -1.12 -15.85
C THR A 39 -4.07 0.16 -16.50
N GLY A 40 -5.32 0.14 -16.96
CA GLY A 40 -6.02 1.36 -17.37
C GLY A 40 -6.37 2.28 -16.21
N GLU A 41 -6.32 1.80 -14.96
CA GLU A 41 -6.63 2.58 -13.76
C GLU A 41 -5.32 3.14 -13.16
N PRO A 42 -5.21 4.47 -12.95
CA PRO A 42 -4.04 5.09 -12.32
C PRO A 42 -3.76 4.51 -10.93
N GLY A 43 -2.48 4.23 -10.65
CA GLY A 43 -2.05 3.67 -9.37
C GLY A 43 -2.35 2.18 -9.22
N VAL A 44 -2.97 1.53 -10.20
CA VAL A 44 -3.28 0.10 -10.15
C VAL A 44 -2.43 -0.66 -11.17
N PHE A 45 -1.74 -1.69 -10.69
CA PHE A 45 -0.82 -2.51 -11.46
C PHE A 45 -1.16 -3.99 -11.32
N ASN A 46 -0.87 -4.76 -12.37
CA ASN A 46 -0.74 -6.21 -12.27
C ASN A 46 0.70 -6.53 -11.87
N LEU A 47 0.88 -7.08 -10.67
CA LEU A 47 2.14 -7.61 -10.19
C LEU A 47 2.18 -9.13 -10.45
N TRP A 48 3.15 -9.57 -11.22
CA TRP A 48 3.46 -10.98 -11.42
C TRP A 48 4.63 -11.36 -10.52
N ALA A 49 4.38 -12.23 -9.54
CA ALA A 49 5.38 -12.65 -8.57
C ALA A 49 5.45 -14.18 -8.49
N LEU A 50 6.67 -14.73 -8.45
CA LEU A 50 6.90 -16.13 -8.09
C LEU A 50 6.98 -16.25 -6.57
N VAL A 51 6.17 -17.14 -6.01
CA VAL A 51 6.16 -17.47 -4.58
C VAL A 51 6.12 -18.98 -4.45
N ARG A 52 7.15 -19.58 -3.84
CA ARG A 52 7.29 -21.05 -3.69
C ARG A 52 7.20 -21.83 -5.02
N GLY A 53 7.60 -21.21 -6.13
CA GLY A 53 7.56 -21.85 -7.46
C GLY A 53 6.25 -21.66 -8.22
N ASP A 54 5.22 -21.08 -7.58
CA ASP A 54 3.96 -20.74 -8.22
C ASP A 54 3.97 -19.28 -8.69
N LEU A 55 3.46 -19.03 -9.90
CA LEU A 55 3.32 -17.68 -10.45
C LEU A 55 1.95 -17.10 -10.07
N HIS A 56 1.98 -15.99 -9.33
CA HIS A 56 0.78 -15.29 -8.87
C HIS A 56 0.59 -13.96 -9.60
N LYS A 57 -0.64 -13.71 -10.05
CA LYS A 57 -1.10 -12.39 -10.49
C LYS A 57 -1.75 -11.67 -9.30
N ILE A 58 -1.15 -10.58 -8.85
CA ILE A 58 -1.56 -9.80 -7.68
C ILE A 58 -1.98 -8.41 -8.15
N ARG A 59 -3.14 -7.92 -7.70
CA ARG A 59 -3.57 -6.53 -7.93
C ARG A 59 -2.83 -5.64 -6.93
N LEU A 60 -1.93 -4.80 -7.42
CA LEU A 60 -1.14 -3.86 -6.62
C LEU A 60 -1.75 -2.46 -6.76
N THR A 61 -2.21 -1.89 -5.65
CA THR A 61 -2.66 -0.48 -5.57
C THR A 61 -1.56 0.35 -4.92
N VAL A 62 -1.07 1.37 -5.61
CA VAL A 62 -0.03 2.28 -5.15
C VAL A 62 -0.64 3.68 -5.01
N PRO A 63 -0.74 4.24 -3.80
CA PRO A 63 -1.16 5.62 -3.61
C PRO A 63 -0.02 6.59 -3.97
N ARG A 64 -0.37 7.85 -4.21
CA ARG A 64 0.57 8.96 -4.23
C ARG A 64 0.93 9.31 -2.78
N ILE A 65 2.21 9.24 -2.46
CA ILE A 65 2.74 9.67 -1.16
C ILE A 65 3.57 10.93 -1.40
N PHE A 66 3.30 11.97 -0.62
CA PHE A 66 4.12 13.18 -0.60
C PHE A 66 4.10 13.80 0.79
N TYR A 67 5.06 14.68 1.03
CA TYR A 67 5.32 15.30 2.31
C TYR A 67 5.21 16.81 2.20
N VAL A 68 4.46 17.41 3.11
CA VAL A 68 4.29 18.86 3.18
C VAL A 68 4.93 19.36 4.46
N ASN A 69 5.98 20.16 4.32
CA ASN A 69 6.62 20.84 5.43
C ASN A 69 5.96 22.21 5.61
N GLN A 70 5.29 22.44 6.74
CA GLN A 70 4.62 23.71 7.04
C GLN A 70 5.39 24.51 8.09
N ARG A 71 5.29 25.84 8.00
CA ARG A 71 5.85 26.79 8.97
C ARG A 71 5.02 26.89 10.25
N VAL A 72 3.74 26.55 10.16
CA VAL A 72 2.76 26.63 11.25
C VAL A 72 2.16 25.24 11.46
N PRO A 73 1.88 24.80 12.69
CA PRO A 73 1.21 23.52 12.92
C PRO A 73 -0.24 23.56 12.41
N LYS A 74 -0.65 22.48 11.75
CA LYS A 74 -2.07 22.20 11.51
C LYS A 74 -2.82 21.93 12.82
N PRO A 75 -4.09 22.36 12.94
CA PRO A 75 -4.96 21.92 14.03
C PRO A 75 -5.08 20.39 14.04
N GLU A 76 -5.23 19.79 15.22
CA GLU A 76 -5.24 18.32 15.38
C GLU A 76 -6.49 17.65 14.79
N GLU A 77 -7.47 18.43 14.34
CA GLU A 77 -8.71 17.94 13.75
C GLU A 77 -8.78 18.28 12.27
N GLU A 78 -8.33 17.37 11.40
CA GLU A 78 -8.64 17.46 9.96
C GLU A 78 -8.42 16.12 9.23
N GLY A 79 -9.16 15.09 9.67
CA GLY A 79 -9.42 13.89 8.88
C GLY A 79 -8.22 12.96 8.59
N ASN A 80 -8.51 11.77 8.08
CA ASN A 80 -7.53 10.73 7.76
C ASN A 80 -6.63 11.04 6.54
N LEU A 81 -6.54 12.31 6.11
CA LEU A 81 -5.85 12.68 4.87
C LEU A 81 -4.34 12.84 5.06
N TRP A 82 -3.89 13.15 6.28
CA TRP A 82 -2.49 13.38 6.57
C TRP A 82 -2.09 12.85 7.95
N LYS A 83 -0.80 12.57 8.10
CA LYS A 83 -0.20 12.14 9.36
C LYS A 83 1.04 12.98 9.66
N LYS A 84 1.12 13.55 10.85
CA LYS A 84 2.35 14.22 11.33
C LYS A 84 3.48 13.19 11.42
N THR A 85 4.63 13.51 10.84
CA THR A 85 5.77 12.59 10.73
C THR A 85 7.09 13.30 11.02
N ALA A 86 8.11 12.54 11.38
CA ALA A 86 9.47 13.03 11.59
C ALA A 86 10.40 12.32 10.61
N LYS A 87 10.81 13.02 9.55
CA LYS A 87 11.72 12.52 8.51
C LYS A 87 12.79 13.56 8.20
N SER A 88 13.97 13.08 7.80
CA SER A 88 15.01 13.97 7.28
C SER A 88 14.65 14.42 5.88
N LEU A 89 14.68 15.73 5.64
CA LEU A 89 14.33 16.30 4.34
C LEU A 89 15.54 16.35 3.40
N PRO A 90 15.32 16.25 2.08
CA PRO A 90 16.38 16.41 1.08
C PRO A 90 17.18 17.70 1.27
N ARG A 91 18.48 17.63 0.99
CA ARG A 91 19.43 18.75 1.12
C ARG A 91 19.47 19.34 2.55
N SER A 92 19.18 18.54 3.57
CA SER A 92 19.23 18.93 4.98
C SER A 92 18.35 20.14 5.33
N HIS A 93 17.22 20.30 4.64
CA HIS A 93 16.26 21.34 5.01
C HIS A 93 15.70 21.09 6.42
N PRO A 94 15.45 22.15 7.22
CA PRO A 94 14.80 22.00 8.52
C PRO A 94 13.42 21.37 8.37
N SER A 95 13.20 20.24 9.06
CA SER A 95 11.86 19.68 9.25
C SER A 95 11.15 20.50 10.31
N LEU A 96 10.13 21.25 9.90
CA LEU A 96 9.28 22.05 10.79
C LEU A 96 8.07 21.19 11.18
N PHE A 97 6.87 21.57 10.72
CA PHE A 97 5.66 20.77 10.86
C PHE A 97 5.46 19.92 9.61
N LEU A 98 6.05 18.71 9.63
CA LEU A 98 6.05 17.80 8.49
C LEU A 98 4.87 16.83 8.53
N TYR A 99 4.16 16.76 7.41
CA TYR A 99 2.97 15.93 7.26
C TYR A 99 3.09 15.02 6.04
N GLU A 100 2.84 13.73 6.22
CA GLU A 100 2.73 12.73 5.16
C GLU A 100 1.29 12.65 4.67
N TYR A 101 1.09 12.74 3.35
CA TYR A 101 -0.19 12.52 2.69
C TYR A 101 -0.11 11.23 1.89
N ALA A 102 -1.17 10.42 1.94
CA ALA A 102 -1.31 9.20 1.14
C ALA A 102 -2.65 9.25 0.39
N ILE A 103 -2.60 9.67 -0.87
CA ILE A 103 -3.80 9.93 -1.70
C ILE A 103 -3.93 8.84 -2.77
N PRO A 104 -5.11 8.26 -3.00
CA PRO A 104 -5.33 7.39 -4.14
C PRO A 104 -4.95 8.10 -5.46
N GLU A 105 -4.15 7.46 -6.30
CA GLU A 105 -3.64 8.08 -7.54
C GLU A 105 -4.74 8.65 -8.46
N PRO A 106 -5.94 8.04 -8.61
CA PRO A 106 -7.02 8.64 -9.39
C PRO A 106 -7.47 10.02 -8.85
N VAL A 107 -7.60 10.12 -7.52
CA VAL A 107 -7.99 11.37 -6.83
C VAL A 107 -6.90 12.42 -7.00
N TYR A 108 -5.61 12.03 -6.90
CA TYR A 108 -4.50 12.94 -7.13
C TYR A 108 -4.50 13.50 -8.56
N LYS A 109 -4.75 12.66 -9.57
CA LYS A 109 -4.80 13.12 -10.97
C LYS A 109 -5.94 14.12 -11.21
N GLU A 110 -7.11 13.87 -10.64
CA GLU A 110 -8.29 14.75 -10.79
C GLU A 110 -8.09 16.11 -10.11
N HIS A 111 -7.47 16.13 -8.93
CA HIS A 111 -7.35 17.34 -8.09
C HIS A 111 -5.94 17.94 -8.04
N SER A 112 -5.00 17.48 -8.86
CA SER A 112 -3.60 17.93 -8.82
C SER A 112 -3.46 19.45 -8.90
N HIS A 113 -4.27 20.11 -9.74
CA HIS A 113 -4.24 21.57 -9.89
C HIS A 113 -4.71 22.33 -8.64
N SER A 114 -5.76 21.86 -7.95
CA SER A 114 -6.21 22.50 -6.72
C SER A 114 -5.24 22.25 -5.57
N LEU A 115 -4.69 21.03 -5.49
CA LEU A 115 -3.64 20.70 -4.53
C LEU A 115 -2.42 21.61 -4.71
N VAL A 116 -1.92 21.81 -5.93
CA VAL A 116 -0.78 22.70 -6.17
C VAL A 116 -1.08 24.15 -5.78
N ALA A 117 -2.32 24.63 -5.98
CA ALA A 117 -2.73 25.96 -5.57
C ALA A 117 -2.76 26.10 -4.03
N ASP A 118 -3.36 25.15 -3.32
CA ASP A 118 -3.40 25.13 -1.85
C ASP A 118 -1.98 25.03 -1.26
N LEU A 119 -1.10 24.30 -1.95
CA LEU A 119 0.29 24.11 -1.55
C LEU A 119 1.22 25.30 -1.90
N SER A 120 0.69 26.33 -2.57
CA SER A 120 1.40 27.58 -2.84
C SER A 120 1.21 28.63 -1.72
N SER A 121 0.53 28.27 -0.63
CA SER A 121 0.38 29.14 0.54
C SER A 121 1.74 29.53 1.15
N PRO A 122 1.90 30.77 1.67
CA PRO A 122 3.11 31.21 2.35
C PRO A 122 3.46 30.38 3.60
N ASP A 123 2.50 29.63 4.14
CA ASP A 123 2.75 28.73 5.28
C ASP A 123 3.46 27.43 4.85
N ILE A 124 3.54 27.14 3.55
CA ILE A 124 4.24 25.96 3.02
C ILE A 124 5.72 26.27 2.86
N ALA A 125 6.57 25.58 3.64
CA ALA A 125 8.02 25.67 3.54
C ALA A 125 8.57 24.83 2.38
N GLY A 126 7.89 23.74 2.04
CA GLY A 126 8.23 22.91 0.88
C GLY A 126 7.41 21.63 0.79
N ILE A 127 7.41 21.04 -0.40
CA ILE A 127 6.74 19.79 -0.72
C ILE A 127 7.79 18.80 -1.23
N TYR A 128 7.67 17.54 -0.85
CA TYR A 128 8.64 16.50 -1.17
C TYR A 128 7.93 15.21 -1.59
N GLU A 129 8.50 14.48 -2.54
CA GLU A 129 8.06 13.14 -2.98
C GLU A 129 9.11 12.09 -2.62
#